data_AF-A0A6V8Q0R7-F1
#
_entry.id   AF-A0A6V8Q0R7-F1
#
_cell.length_a   1.000
_cell.length_b   1.000
_cell.length_c   1.000
_cell.angle_alpha   90.00
_cell.angle_beta   90.00
_cell.angle_gamma   90.00
#
_symmetry.space_group_name_H-M   'P 1'
#
loop_
_entity.id
_entity.type
_entity.pdbx_description
1 polymer ?
#
loop_
_entity_poly.entity_id
_entity_poly.type
_entity_poly.pdbx_seq_one_letter_code
_entity_poly.pdbx_strand_id
1 'polypeptide(L)'
;MTNCLSGKAFPHLRAWTIVAELDDPFTITGKAKLTKELQDRNSALWSLIGCDNIPGNTTGDPAKFVDLSIKALNTLGWKIDEEKFLEAGERIYNLTRLFNVREGFSRKDDQLPLRFRKPREDTGWKITPADFDKMLDEYYAIRGWDHDGKPTKETLERLKIER
;
A
#
# COMPACT_ATOMS: atom_id res chain seq x y z
N MET A 1 -1.56 8.47 -5.18
CA MET A 1 -1.79 7.04 -5.42
C MET A 1 -2.55 6.37 -4.28
N THR A 2 -2.14 6.56 -3.03
CA THR A 2 -2.76 5.99 -1.82
C THR A 2 -4.29 6.08 -1.75
N ASN A 3 -4.87 7.22 -2.11
CA ASN A 3 -6.31 7.45 -1.93
C ASN A 3 -7.23 6.63 -2.85
N CYS A 4 -6.68 6.01 -3.89
CA CYS A 4 -7.47 5.31 -4.91
C CYS A 4 -7.61 3.81 -4.63
N LEU A 5 -6.66 3.21 -3.91
CA LEU A 5 -6.45 1.76 -3.89
C LEU A 5 -7.05 1.04 -2.68
N SER A 6 -7.66 1.77 -1.75
CA SER A 6 -7.93 1.29 -0.38
C SER A 6 -9.38 0.88 -0.09
N GLY A 7 -10.30 0.95 -1.05
CA GLY A 7 -11.69 0.53 -0.83
C GLY A 7 -12.35 1.23 0.36
N LYS A 8 -12.79 2.49 0.17
CA LYS A 8 -13.67 3.27 1.08
C LYS A 8 -13.27 3.47 2.57
N ALA A 9 -12.25 2.82 3.12
CA ALA A 9 -11.84 2.99 4.52
C ALA A 9 -10.42 3.58 4.66
N PHE A 10 -10.33 4.76 5.30
CA PHE A 10 -9.11 5.50 5.70
C PHE A 10 -7.90 5.33 4.77
N PRO A 11 -7.97 5.87 3.54
CA PRO A 11 -6.95 5.64 2.52
C PRO A 11 -5.54 6.05 2.94
N HIS A 12 -5.37 7.24 3.52
CA HIS A 12 -4.05 7.80 3.82
C HIS A 12 -3.28 7.01 4.89
N LEU A 13 -3.99 6.35 5.81
CA LEU A 13 -3.37 5.52 6.85
C LEU A 13 -2.81 4.21 6.29
N ARG A 14 -3.39 3.69 5.19
CA ARG A 14 -2.84 2.51 4.51
C ARG A 14 -1.46 2.77 3.91
N ALA A 15 -1.19 3.98 3.42
CA ALA A 15 0.15 4.40 2.98
C ALA A 15 0.33 5.91 3.01
N TRP A 16 0.95 6.41 4.07
CA TRP A 16 1.19 7.84 4.22
C TRP A 16 2.42 8.30 3.42
N THR A 17 2.29 8.36 2.09
CA THR A 17 3.41 8.67 1.19
C THR A 17 3.84 10.13 1.23
N ILE A 18 2.97 11.06 1.68
CA ILE A 18 3.21 12.51 1.61
C ILE A 18 4.52 12.93 2.27
N VAL A 19 4.92 12.28 3.36
CA VAL A 19 6.13 12.64 4.11
C VAL A 19 7.38 12.32 3.30
N ALA A 20 7.39 11.18 2.60
CA ALA A 20 8.49 10.79 1.72
C ALA A 20 8.46 11.54 0.38
N GLU A 21 7.33 12.14 0.02
CA GLU A 21 7.14 12.90 -1.22
C GLU A 21 7.46 14.41 -1.05
N LEU A 22 7.88 14.87 0.13
CA LEU A 22 8.09 16.31 0.39
C LEU A 22 9.18 16.94 -0.50
N ASP A 23 10.20 16.17 -0.87
CA ASP A 23 11.32 16.66 -1.69
C ASP A 23 10.91 16.89 -3.16
N ASP A 24 9.99 16.07 -3.69
CA ASP A 24 9.41 16.24 -5.02
C ASP A 24 7.95 15.77 -5.03
N PRO A 25 6.99 16.63 -4.63
CA PRO A 25 5.60 16.23 -4.51
C PRO A 25 4.93 15.98 -5.86
N PHE A 26 5.50 16.49 -6.95
CA PHE A 26 4.89 16.50 -8.28
C PHE A 26 5.36 15.37 -9.19
N THR A 27 6.42 14.65 -8.84
CA THR A 27 6.84 13.43 -9.55
C THR A 27 5.78 12.34 -9.49
N ILE A 28 5.82 11.43 -10.45
CA ILE A 28 5.02 10.20 -10.47
C ILE A 28 5.89 8.95 -10.28
N THR A 29 7.19 9.07 -10.53
CA THR A 29 8.15 7.96 -10.54
C THR A 29 8.38 7.42 -9.13
N GLY A 30 8.39 6.10 -8.98
CA GLY A 30 8.68 5.43 -7.70
C GLY A 30 7.53 5.45 -6.68
N LYS A 31 6.45 6.19 -6.95
CA LYS A 31 5.28 6.27 -6.06
C LYS A 31 4.56 4.94 -5.92
N ALA A 32 4.55 4.11 -6.97
CA ALA A 32 3.97 2.78 -6.94
C ALA A 32 4.65 1.87 -5.92
N LYS A 33 5.98 1.79 -6.00
CA LYS A 33 6.80 1.00 -5.10
C LYS A 33 6.65 1.45 -3.65
N LEU A 34 6.80 2.75 -3.40
CA LEU A 34 6.64 3.32 -2.05
C LEU A 34 5.24 3.02 -1.48
N THR A 35 4.19 3.19 -2.27
CA THR A 35 2.81 2.92 -1.84
C THR A 35 2.64 1.45 -1.45
N LYS A 36 3.16 0.51 -2.25
CA LYS A 36 3.10 -0.93 -1.96
C LYS A 36 3.83 -1.26 -0.66
N GLU A 37 5.06 -0.77 -0.49
CA GLU A 37 5.89 -1.04 0.69
C GLU A 37 5.23 -0.55 1.98
N LEU A 38 4.70 0.67 1.97
CA LEU A 38 3.99 1.23 3.13
C LEU A 38 2.71 0.45 3.45
N GLN A 39 1.95 0.04 2.43
CA GLN A 39 0.74 -0.77 2.62
C GLN A 39 1.02 -2.12 3.23
N ASP A 40 2.10 -2.79 2.82
CA ASP A 40 2.44 -4.11 3.36
C ASP A 40 2.94 -3.99 4.79
N ARG A 41 3.85 -3.05 5.06
CA ARG A 41 4.32 -2.75 6.42
C ARG A 41 3.15 -2.43 7.35
N ASN A 42 2.26 -1.52 6.94
CA ASN A 42 1.13 -1.11 7.77
C ASN A 42 0.14 -2.27 7.96
N SER A 43 -0.11 -3.10 6.93
CA SER A 43 -0.97 -4.27 7.08
C SER A 43 -0.41 -5.29 8.07
N ALA A 44 0.91 -5.49 8.10
CA ALA A 44 1.57 -6.32 9.10
C ALA A 44 1.46 -5.71 10.52
N LEU A 45 1.75 -4.42 10.68
CA LEU A 45 1.63 -3.73 11.97
C LEU A 45 0.19 -3.73 12.51
N TRP A 46 -0.81 -3.50 11.65
CA TRP A 46 -2.22 -3.49 12.05
C TRP A 46 -2.73 -4.87 12.48
N SER A 47 -2.11 -5.96 11.98
CA SER A 47 -2.41 -7.31 12.49
C SER A 47 -2.01 -7.50 13.96
N LEU A 48 -1.06 -6.69 14.44
CA LEU A 48 -0.63 -6.63 15.84
C LEU A 48 -1.34 -5.52 16.62
N ILE A 49 -2.34 -4.84 16.03
CA ILE A 49 -2.99 -3.65 16.60
C ILE A 49 -1.94 -2.53 16.86
N GLY A 50 -0.90 -2.48 16.02
CA GLY A 50 0.13 -1.44 16.09
C GLY A 50 -0.44 -0.09 15.69
N CYS A 51 -0.36 0.89 16.59
CA CYS A 51 -0.87 2.23 16.35
C CYS A 51 0.07 3.04 15.44
N ASP A 52 -0.46 3.63 14.37
CA ASP A 52 0.29 4.45 13.41
C ASP A 52 0.94 5.70 14.04
N ASN A 53 0.45 6.13 15.20
CA ASN A 53 1.02 7.26 15.94
C ASN A 53 2.28 6.89 16.73
N ILE A 54 2.56 5.60 16.95
CA ILE A 54 3.77 5.15 17.69
C ILE A 54 5.04 5.56 16.94
N PRO A 55 5.15 5.36 15.61
CA PRO A 55 6.25 5.92 14.84
C PRO A 55 6.43 7.43 15.01
N GLY A 56 5.34 8.20 14.95
CA GLY A 56 5.41 9.67 15.04
C GLY A 56 5.72 10.22 16.43
N ASN A 57 5.25 9.55 17.49
CA ASN A 57 5.31 10.07 18.87
C ASN A 57 6.35 9.37 19.75
N THR A 58 6.91 8.25 19.33
CA THR A 58 7.77 7.42 20.19
C THR A 58 9.05 6.99 19.50
N THR A 59 8.97 6.20 18.43
CA THR A 59 10.19 5.65 17.82
C THR A 59 10.89 6.65 16.90
N GLY A 60 10.15 7.65 16.38
CA GLY A 60 10.60 8.64 15.38
C GLY A 60 10.85 8.05 13.99
N ASP A 61 11.02 6.74 13.91
CA ASP A 61 11.32 5.97 12.72
C ASP A 61 10.40 4.73 12.66
N PRO A 62 9.59 4.58 11.60
CA PRO A 62 8.76 3.40 11.40
C PRO A 62 9.54 2.08 11.35
N ALA A 63 10.78 2.08 10.87
CA ALA A 63 11.59 0.86 10.80
C ALA A 63 11.91 0.31 12.19
N LYS A 64 12.17 1.19 13.16
CA LYS A 64 12.34 0.79 14.57
C LYS A 64 11.09 0.14 15.15
N PHE A 65 9.90 0.58 14.75
CA PHE A 65 8.66 -0.02 15.24
C PHE A 65 8.45 -1.44 14.67
N VAL A 66 8.87 -1.67 13.42
CA VAL A 66 8.92 -3.01 12.81
C VAL A 66 9.91 -3.90 13.57
N ASP A 67 11.13 -3.43 13.82
CA ASP A 67 12.15 -4.18 14.58
C ASP A 67 11.67 -4.56 15.99
N LEU A 68 11.05 -3.63 16.71
CA LEU A 68 10.46 -3.91 18.03
C LEU A 68 9.34 -4.96 17.95
N SER A 69 8.49 -4.89 16.92
CA SER A 69 7.41 -5.85 16.70
C SER A 69 7.97 -7.25 16.43
N ILE A 70 8.99 -7.37 15.59
CA ILE A 70 9.70 -8.62 15.30
C ILE A 70 10.34 -9.20 16.57
N LYS A 71 11.04 -8.37 17.35
CA LYS A 71 11.64 -8.78 18.63
C LYS A 71 10.61 -9.27 19.63
N ALA A 72 9.47 -8.58 19.75
CA ALA A 72 8.38 -8.99 20.61
C ALA A 72 7.80 -10.35 20.18
N LEU A 73 7.53 -10.54 18.89
CA LEU A 73 7.05 -11.82 18.35
C LEU A 73 8.05 -12.96 18.60
N ASN A 74 9.35 -12.73 18.37
CA ASN A 74 10.38 -13.74 18.60
C ASN A 74 10.53 -14.09 20.08
N THR A 75 10.29 -13.15 21.00
CA THR A 75 10.25 -13.42 22.45
C THR A 75 9.06 -14.30 22.83
N LEU A 76 7.95 -14.20 22.10
CA LEU A 76 6.78 -15.07 22.23
C LEU A 76 6.96 -16.45 21.56
N GLY A 77 8.15 -16.75 21.04
CA GLY A 77 8.47 -18.05 20.44
C GLY A 77 8.21 -18.15 18.93
N TRP A 78 7.84 -17.05 18.28
CA TRP A 78 7.81 -16.99 16.81
C TRP A 78 9.24 -17.00 16.26
N LYS A 79 9.38 -17.35 14.97
CA LYS A 79 10.66 -17.29 14.24
C LYS A 79 10.49 -16.45 12.98
N ILE A 80 10.35 -15.15 13.18
CA ILE A 80 10.08 -14.17 12.12
C ILE A 80 11.27 -13.23 11.94
N ASP A 81 11.57 -12.94 10.69
CA ASP A 81 12.52 -11.93 10.23
C ASP A 81 11.74 -10.82 9.50
N GLU A 82 12.44 -9.77 9.05
CA GLU A 82 11.79 -8.64 8.36
C GLU A 82 11.08 -9.07 7.08
N GLU A 83 11.70 -9.96 6.30
CA GLU A 83 11.12 -10.47 5.05
C GLU A 83 9.79 -11.18 5.31
N LYS A 84 9.74 -12.11 6.27
CA LYS A 84 8.50 -12.81 6.64
C LYS A 84 7.46 -11.88 7.24
N PHE A 85 7.89 -10.85 7.98
CA PHE A 85 6.98 -9.86 8.54
C PHE A 85 6.30 -9.05 7.43
N LEU A 86 7.07 -8.57 6.45
CA LEU A 86 6.53 -7.84 5.31
C LEU A 86 5.72 -8.75 4.37
N GLU A 87 6.13 -10.01 4.17
CA GLU A 87 5.36 -11.02 3.42
C GLU A 87 4.00 -11.27 4.07
N ALA A 88 3.92 -11.33 5.40
CA ALA A 88 2.65 -11.44 6.12
C ALA A 88 1.74 -10.22 5.84
N GLY A 89 2.31 -9.01 5.82
CA GLY A 89 1.61 -7.80 5.42
C GLY A 89 1.10 -7.83 3.99
N GLU A 90 1.93 -8.27 3.05
CA GLU A 90 1.57 -8.45 1.64
C GLU A 90 0.44 -9.47 1.46
N ARG A 91 0.48 -10.59 2.20
CA ARG A 91 -0.58 -11.60 2.24
C ARG A 91 -1.90 -11.00 2.71
N ILE A 92 -1.90 -10.25 3.81
CA ILE A 92 -3.10 -9.58 4.36
C ILE A 92 -3.69 -8.59 3.34
N TYR A 93 -2.83 -7.82 2.67
CA TYR A 93 -3.27 -6.84 1.68
C TYR A 93 -3.91 -7.53 0.47
N ASN A 94 -3.31 -8.62 -0.02
CA ASN A 94 -3.86 -9.41 -1.12
C ASN A 94 -5.18 -10.10 -0.74
N LEU A 95 -5.30 -10.64 0.48
CA LEU A 95 -6.58 -11.19 0.97
C LEU A 95 -7.68 -10.13 0.99
N THR A 96 -7.36 -8.91 1.42
CA THR A 96 -8.30 -7.78 1.39
C THR A 96 -8.70 -7.43 -0.06
N ARG A 97 -7.74 -7.44 -1.00
CA ARG A 97 -8.03 -7.19 -2.42
C ARG A 97 -8.91 -8.29 -3.01
N LEU A 98 -8.64 -9.56 -2.71
CA LEU A 98 -9.45 -10.69 -3.17
C LEU A 98 -10.89 -10.60 -2.68
N PHE A 99 -11.09 -10.22 -1.42
CA PHE A 99 -12.42 -9.94 -0.89
C PHE A 99 -13.12 -8.85 -1.72
N ASN A 100 -12.46 -7.71 -1.95
CA ASN A 100 -13.04 -6.62 -2.74
C ASN A 100 -13.36 -7.07 -4.19
N VAL A 101 -12.46 -7.81 -4.83
CA VAL A 101 -12.67 -8.36 -6.19
C VAL A 101 -13.88 -9.30 -6.22
N ARG A 102 -14.06 -10.15 -5.20
CA ARG A 102 -15.23 -11.01 -5.05
C ARG A 102 -16.52 -10.20 -4.95
N GLU A 103 -16.49 -9.07 -4.24
CA GLU A 103 -17.61 -8.13 -4.14
C GLU A 103 -17.79 -7.21 -5.37
N GLY A 104 -17.02 -7.44 -6.44
CA GLY A 104 -17.18 -6.75 -7.73
C GLY A 104 -16.31 -5.50 -7.92
N PHE A 105 -15.35 -5.26 -7.03
CA PHE A 105 -14.36 -4.19 -7.16
C PHE A 105 -13.38 -4.51 -8.29
N SER A 106 -13.09 -3.54 -9.14
CA SER A 106 -12.16 -3.71 -10.25
C SER A 106 -11.35 -2.43 -10.52
N ARG A 107 -10.52 -2.42 -11.57
CA ARG A 107 -9.75 -1.24 -11.98
C ARG A 107 -10.60 0.04 -12.08
N LYS A 108 -11.88 -0.08 -12.48
CA LYS A 108 -12.80 1.06 -12.62
C LYS A 108 -13.05 1.80 -11.29
N ASP A 109 -12.87 1.12 -10.16
CA ASP A 109 -13.11 1.65 -8.83
C ASP A 109 -11.84 2.28 -8.24
N ASP A 110 -10.66 1.93 -8.77
CA ASP A 110 -9.37 2.51 -8.40
C ASP A 110 -9.18 3.88 -9.09
N GLN A 111 -9.93 4.91 -8.67
CA GLN A 111 -9.97 6.22 -9.34
C GLN A 111 -9.61 7.40 -8.44
N LEU A 112 -9.02 8.44 -9.03
CA LEU A 112 -8.83 9.74 -8.36
C LEU A 112 -10.12 10.58 -8.39
N PRO A 113 -10.39 11.38 -7.34
CA PRO A 113 -11.43 12.39 -7.39
C PRO A 113 -11.25 13.34 -8.58
N LEU A 114 -12.36 13.73 -9.22
CA LEU A 114 -12.36 14.55 -10.45
C LEU A 114 -11.58 15.87 -10.31
N ARG A 115 -11.46 16.44 -9.10
CA ARG A 115 -10.70 17.67 -8.85
C ARG A 115 -9.23 17.55 -9.26
N PHE A 116 -8.60 16.39 -9.09
CA PHE A 116 -7.18 16.18 -9.43
C PHE A 116 -6.90 16.13 -10.93
N ARG A 117 -7.94 16.00 -11.76
CA ARG A 117 -7.83 16.07 -13.23
C ARG A 117 -7.82 17.52 -13.74
N LYS A 118 -8.20 18.48 -12.90
CA LYS A 118 -8.16 19.91 -13.22
C LYS A 118 -6.82 20.50 -12.78
N PRO A 119 -6.23 21.42 -13.56
CA PRO A 119 -5.02 22.12 -13.14
C PRO A 119 -5.28 22.89 -11.86
N ARG A 120 -4.30 22.86 -10.96
CA ARG A 120 -4.27 23.74 -9.80
C ARG A 120 -4.16 25.19 -10.25
N GLU A 121 -4.84 26.08 -9.54
CA GLU A 121 -4.88 27.51 -9.86
C GLU A 121 -3.52 28.20 -9.63
N ASP A 122 -2.75 27.74 -8.64
CA ASP A 122 -1.48 28.33 -8.24
C ASP A 122 -0.29 27.81 -9.05
N THR A 123 -0.25 26.50 -9.34
CA THR A 123 0.90 25.87 -10.01
C THR A 123 0.62 25.38 -11.42
N GLY A 124 -0.64 25.33 -11.86
CA GLY A 124 -1.04 24.71 -13.12
C GLY A 124 -0.89 23.18 -13.14
N TRP A 125 -0.32 22.58 -12.10
CA TRP A 125 -0.06 21.15 -12.04
C TRP A 125 -1.37 20.35 -12.01
N LYS A 126 -1.40 19.25 -12.77
CA LYS A 126 -2.51 18.29 -12.83
C LYS A 126 -1.96 16.89 -13.04
N ILE A 127 -2.75 15.89 -12.65
CA ILE A 127 -2.55 14.52 -13.08
C ILE A 127 -3.47 14.28 -14.28
N THR A 128 -2.90 13.91 -15.43
CA THR A 128 -3.71 13.51 -16.57
C THR A 128 -4.25 12.09 -16.37
N PRO A 129 -5.35 11.71 -17.01
CA PRO A 129 -5.83 10.32 -17.00
C PRO A 129 -4.74 9.32 -17.42
N ALA A 130 -3.94 9.66 -18.43
CA ALA A 130 -2.85 8.82 -18.91
C ALA A 130 -1.72 8.65 -17.88
N ASP A 131 -1.35 9.72 -17.15
CA ASP A 131 -0.37 9.62 -16.06
C ASP A 131 -0.87 8.69 -14.96
N PHE A 132 -2.15 8.82 -14.60
CA PHE A 132 -2.77 8.00 -13.57
C PHE A 132 -2.88 6.53 -13.98
N ASP A 133 -3.26 6.24 -15.22
CA ASP A 133 -3.31 4.87 -15.73
C ASP A 133 -1.93 4.21 -15.73
N LYS A 134 -0.89 4.95 -16.14
CA LYS A 134 0.49 4.47 -16.08
C LYS A 134 0.92 4.16 -14.64
N MET A 135 0.57 5.04 -13.70
CA MET A 135 0.82 4.84 -12.28
C MET A 135 0.09 3.59 -11.72
N LEU A 136 -1.14 3.34 -12.16
CA LEU A 136 -1.89 2.13 -11.79
C LEU A 136 -1.28 0.87 -12.37
N ASP A 137 -0.88 0.89 -13.65
CA ASP A 137 -0.23 -0.25 -14.31
C ASP A 137 1.09 -0.62 -13.60
N GLU A 138 1.90 0.38 -13.27
CA GLU A 138 3.13 0.17 -12.48
C GLU A 138 2.80 -0.44 -11.11
N TYR A 139 1.78 0.06 -10.43
CA TYR A 139 1.36 -0.46 -9.14
C TYR A 139 0.86 -1.91 -9.22
N TYR A 140 0.02 -2.25 -10.20
CA TYR A 140 -0.46 -3.62 -10.41
C TYR A 140 0.68 -4.57 -10.76
N ALA A 141 1.60 -4.16 -11.62
CA ALA A 141 2.78 -4.96 -11.96
C ALA A 141 3.63 -5.27 -10.72
N ILE A 142 3.91 -4.26 -9.88
CA ILE A 142 4.68 -4.43 -8.64
C ILE A 142 3.93 -5.32 -7.63
N ARG A 143 2.59 -5.23 -7.60
CA ARG A 143 1.73 -6.06 -6.75
C ARG A 143 1.59 -7.50 -7.24
N GLY A 144 2.00 -7.80 -8.48
CA GLY A 144 1.72 -9.08 -9.12
C GLY A 144 0.23 -9.28 -9.36
N TRP A 145 -0.46 -8.24 -9.83
CA TRP A 145 -1.87 -8.22 -10.21
C TRP A 145 -2.01 -8.12 -11.73
N ASP A 146 -3.13 -8.61 -12.26
CA ASP A 146 -3.49 -8.42 -13.66
C ASP A 146 -3.96 -6.98 -13.95
N HIS A 147 -4.26 -6.72 -15.23
CA HIS A 147 -4.70 -5.39 -15.68
C HIS A 147 -6.05 -4.94 -15.09
N ASP A 148 -6.88 -5.86 -14.59
CA ASP A 148 -8.15 -5.57 -13.91
C ASP A 148 -7.95 -5.41 -12.38
N GLY A 149 -6.70 -5.52 -11.91
CA GLY A 149 -6.31 -5.38 -10.52
C GLY A 149 -6.63 -6.61 -9.68
N LYS A 150 -6.63 -7.81 -10.27
CA LYS A 150 -6.78 -9.08 -9.55
C LYS A 150 -5.42 -9.73 -9.30
N PRO A 151 -5.14 -10.20 -8.07
CA PRO A 151 -3.91 -10.96 -7.81
C PRO A 151 -3.76 -12.16 -8.75
N THR A 152 -2.59 -12.30 -9.38
CA THR A 152 -2.33 -13.40 -10.31
C THR A 152 -2.14 -14.72 -9.58
N LYS A 153 -2.24 -15.85 -10.29
CA LYS A 153 -2.07 -17.18 -9.72
C LYS A 153 -0.68 -17.34 -9.08
N GLU A 154 0.36 -16.82 -9.73
CA GLU A 154 1.75 -16.85 -9.24
C GLU A 154 1.88 -16.10 -7.90
N THR A 155 1.21 -14.95 -7.77
CA THR A 155 1.17 -14.17 -6.54
C THR A 155 0.45 -14.93 -5.42
N LEU A 156 -0.66 -15.58 -5.72
CA LEU A 156 -1.41 -16.38 -4.74
C LEU A 156 -0.62 -17.59 -4.24
N GLU A 157 0.05 -18.29 -5.16
CA GLU A 157 0.91 -19.44 -4.83
C GLU A 157 2.10 -19.01 -3.96
N ARG A 158 2.81 -17.94 -4.34
CA ARG A 158 3.92 -17.38 -3.55
C ARG A 158 3.47 -16.99 -2.15
N LEU A 159 2.32 -16.32 -2.04
CA LEU A 159 1.77 -15.88 -0.76
C LEU A 159 1.05 -16.98 0.01
N LYS A 160 0.94 -18.20 -0.52
CA LYS A 160 0.24 -19.34 0.10
C LYS A 160 -1.21 -19.00 0.44
N ILE A 161 -1.91 -18.34 -0.47
CA ILE A 161 -3.34 -18.05 -0.37
C ILE A 161 -4.10 -19.12 -1.14
N GLU A 162 -4.91 -19.90 -0.43
CA GLU A 162 -5.79 -20.91 -1.04
C GLU A 162 -6.98 -20.24 -1.74
N ARG A 163 -7.46 -20.88 -2.81
CA ARG A 163 -8.55 -20.39 -3.66
C ARG A 163 -9.92 -20.79 -3.14
#